data_AF-A0A7Y5NWH0-F1
#
_entry.id   AF-A0A7Y5NWH0-F1
#
_cell.length_a   1.000
_cell.length_b   1.000
_cell.length_c   1.000
_cell.angle_alpha   90.00
_cell.angle_beta   90.00
_cell.angle_gamma   90.00
#
_symmetry.space_group_name_H-M   'P 1'
#
loop_
_entity.id
_entity.type
_entity.pdbx_description
1 polymer ?
#
loop_
_entity_poly.entity_id
_entity_poly.type
_entity_poly.pdbx_seq_one_letter_code
_entity_poly.pdbx_strand_id
1 'polypeptide(L)'
;MNAPKTTNGKGAATTQSRLVVLMDGKPLPDEEAREIWNDFSLHMDEHQGDFAGFAKKRGWTSVKPEPRAGKAVLVVTTGTSKK
;
A
#
# COMPACT_ATOMS: atom_id res chain seq x y z
N MET A 1 16.58 26.35 18.25
CA MET A 1 15.70 26.35 17.07
C MET A 1 15.56 24.91 16.59
N ASN A 2 14.34 24.38 16.72
CA ASN A 2 13.73 23.17 16.14
C ASN A 2 14.47 21.81 16.20
N ALA A 3 13.99 20.95 17.11
CA ALA A 3 13.72 19.54 16.82
C ALA A 3 12.20 19.34 17.01
N PRO A 4 11.51 18.45 16.26
CA PRO A 4 11.61 17.03 16.61
C PRO A 4 11.49 16.02 15.45
N LYS A 5 12.23 14.91 15.61
CA LYS A 5 11.80 13.52 15.38
C LYS A 5 11.16 13.16 14.03
N THR A 6 11.96 12.53 13.17
CA THR A 6 11.49 11.37 12.41
C THR A 6 12.45 10.21 12.62
N THR A 7 12.26 9.62 13.79
CA THR A 7 12.30 8.19 14.07
C THR A 7 12.76 7.29 12.90
N ASN A 8 13.99 6.80 13.08
CA ASN A 8 14.27 5.36 13.02
C ASN A 8 14.30 4.72 11.63
N GLY A 9 15.48 4.75 11.02
CA GLY A 9 15.92 3.63 10.19
C GLY A 9 15.93 2.35 11.03
N LYS A 10 14.90 1.52 10.86
CA LYS A 10 14.92 0.10 11.19
C LYS A 10 14.82 -0.66 9.88
N GLY A 11 15.95 -1.16 9.41
CA GLY A 11 16.01 -1.96 8.20
C GLY A 11 15.15 -3.21 8.32
N ALA A 12 14.18 -3.33 7.43
CA ALA A 12 13.64 -4.60 6.97
C ALA A 12 13.49 -4.51 5.44
N ALA A 13 14.53 -5.01 4.77
CA ALA A 13 14.62 -5.37 3.35
C ALA A 13 14.62 -4.25 2.29
N THR A 14 15.81 -4.08 1.70
CA THR A 14 16.20 -3.49 0.43
C THR A 14 15.49 -4.04 -0.84
N THR A 15 14.20 -4.39 -0.78
CA THR A 15 13.38 -4.79 -1.96
C THR A 15 12.81 -3.57 -2.68
N GLN A 16 13.68 -2.64 -3.05
CA GLN A 16 13.31 -1.28 -3.49
C GLN A 16 12.56 -1.18 -4.84
N SER A 17 12.25 -2.27 -5.57
CA SER A 17 11.68 -2.16 -6.94
C SER A 17 10.65 -3.22 -7.33
N ARG A 18 10.09 -3.95 -6.35
CA ARG A 18 9.10 -5.01 -6.61
C ARG A 18 7.71 -4.71 -6.09
N LEU A 19 7.55 -3.63 -5.33
CA LEU A 19 6.27 -3.22 -4.73
C LEU A 19 5.61 -2.22 -5.66
N VAL A 20 4.64 -2.69 -6.43
CA VAL A 20 3.85 -1.85 -7.34
C VAL A 20 2.48 -1.66 -6.70
N VAL A 21 1.90 -0.47 -6.82
CA VAL A 21 0.49 -0.26 -6.48
C VAL A 21 -0.22 0.19 -7.75
N LEU A 22 -1.27 -0.52 -8.13
CA LEU A 22 -2.15 -0.17 -9.23
C LEU A 22 -3.44 0.39 -8.66
N MET A 23 -3.66 1.69 -8.82
CA MET A 23 -4.91 2.34 -8.44
C MET A 23 -5.80 2.48 -9.67
N ASP A 24 -6.91 1.78 -9.70
CA ASP A 24 -7.83 1.72 -10.84
C ASP A 24 -7.12 1.32 -12.16
N GLY A 25 -6.10 0.45 -12.04
CA GLY A 25 -5.26 0.02 -13.16
C GLY A 25 -4.12 0.98 -13.53
N LYS A 26 -4.00 2.14 -12.88
CA LYS A 26 -2.88 3.07 -13.06
C LYS A 26 -1.77 2.79 -12.04
N PRO A 27 -0.53 2.56 -12.47
CA PRO A 27 0.59 2.43 -11.54
C PRO A 27 0.85 3.78 -10.85
N LEU A 28 0.92 3.73 -9.52
CA LEU A 28 1.37 4.86 -8.70
C LEU A 28 2.90 4.94 -8.70
N PRO A 29 3.46 6.13 -8.43
CA PRO A 29 4.89 6.30 -8.23
C PRO A 29 5.39 5.45 -7.05
N ASP A 30 6.64 5.00 -7.12
CA ASP A 30 7.24 4.11 -6.13
C ASP A 30 7.18 4.66 -4.68
N GLU A 31 7.22 5.99 -4.53
CA GLU A 31 7.11 6.66 -3.23
C GLU A 31 5.72 6.46 -2.61
N GLU A 32 4.65 6.82 -3.32
CA GLU A 32 3.27 6.59 -2.87
C GLU A 32 2.96 5.10 -2.71
N ALA A 33 3.47 4.27 -3.63
CA ALA A 33 3.32 2.83 -3.57
C ALA A 33 3.89 2.27 -2.25
N ARG A 34 5.09 2.70 -1.85
CA ARG A 34 5.71 2.29 -0.59
C ARG A 34 4.92 2.73 0.63
N GLU A 35 4.41 3.96 0.63
CA GLU A 35 3.58 4.44 1.75
C GLU A 35 2.32 3.59 1.92
N ILE A 36 1.63 3.27 0.82
CA ILE A 36 0.47 2.40 0.84
C ILE A 36 0.83 0.99 1.30
N TRP A 37 1.95 0.44 0.83
CA TRP A 37 2.44 -0.88 1.27
C TRP A 37 2.79 -0.90 2.75
N ASN A 38 3.39 0.16 3.28
CA ASN A 38 3.72 0.27 4.70
C ASN A 38 2.44 0.32 5.56
N ASP A 39 1.46 1.13 5.17
CA ASP A 39 0.16 1.23 5.85
C ASP A 39 -0.62 -0.09 5.75
N PHE A 40 -0.53 -0.78 4.60
CA PHE A 40 -1.11 -2.10 4.39
C PHE A 40 -0.46 -3.15 5.29
N SER A 41 0.86 -3.17 5.40
CA SER A 41 1.58 -4.07 6.31
C SER A 41 1.23 -3.81 7.76
N LEU A 42 1.09 -2.55 8.18
CA LEU A 42 0.64 -2.21 9.52
C LEU A 42 -0.78 -2.70 9.79
N HIS A 43 -1.69 -2.51 8.82
CA HIS A 43 -3.06 -3.02 8.93
C HIS A 43 -3.08 -4.55 8.98
N MET A 44 -2.21 -5.24 8.26
CA MET A 44 -2.10 -6.70 8.32
C MET A 44 -1.53 -7.20 9.66
N ASP A 45 -0.70 -6.42 10.35
CA ASP A 45 -0.18 -6.79 11.68
C ASP A 45 -1.32 -6.81 12.72
N GLU A 46 -2.18 -5.79 12.69
CA GLU A 46 -3.33 -5.67 13.60
C GLU A 46 -4.56 -6.49 13.16
N HIS A 47 -4.76 -6.63 11.85
CA HIS A 47 -5.93 -7.25 11.22
C HIS A 47 -5.51 -8.20 10.09
N GLN A 48 -4.82 -9.28 10.45
CA GLN A 48 -4.36 -10.30 9.48
C GLN A 48 -5.50 -10.79 8.58
N GLY A 49 -5.31 -10.63 7.26
CA GLY A 49 -6.26 -11.08 6.24
C GLY A 49 -7.44 -10.12 5.98
N ASP A 50 -7.51 -8.98 6.66
CA ASP A 50 -8.58 -8.00 6.46
C ASP A 50 -8.23 -6.98 5.38
N PHE A 51 -8.34 -7.39 4.12
CA PHE A 51 -8.13 -6.48 3.00
C PHE A 51 -9.32 -5.53 2.82
N ALA A 52 -10.53 -6.00 3.10
CA ALA A 52 -11.74 -5.21 2.93
C ALA A 52 -11.80 -4.04 3.90
N GLY A 53 -11.38 -4.21 5.16
CA GLY A 53 -11.32 -3.08 6.10
C GLY A 53 -10.23 -2.07 5.76
N PHE A 54 -9.07 -2.50 5.23
CA PHE A 54 -8.07 -1.56 4.69
C PHE A 54 -8.63 -0.71 3.55
N ALA A 55 -9.32 -1.34 2.59
CA ALA A 55 -9.99 -0.61 1.52
C ALA A 55 -11.02 0.39 2.06
N LYS A 56 -11.88 -0.04 2.99
CA LYS A 56 -12.89 0.82 3.62
C LYS A 56 -12.27 2.01 4.36
N LYS A 57 -11.18 1.80 5.12
CA LYS A 57 -10.47 2.85 5.87
C LYS A 57 -9.95 3.95 4.95
N ARG A 58 -9.54 3.59 3.73
CA ARG A 58 -9.06 4.51 2.69
C ARG A 58 -10.16 5.03 1.75
N GLY A 59 -11.40 4.56 1.88
CA GLY A 59 -12.51 4.92 0.98
C GLY A 59 -12.44 4.23 -0.40
N TRP A 60 -11.75 3.11 -0.50
CA TRP A 60 -11.64 2.30 -1.71
C TRP A 60 -12.71 1.20 -1.74
N THR A 61 -13.03 0.73 -2.94
CA THR A 61 -14.00 -0.35 -3.14
C THR A 61 -13.40 -1.71 -2.83
N SER A 62 -12.17 -1.94 -3.24
CA SER A 62 -11.45 -3.17 -2.93
C SER A 62 -9.95 -2.94 -3.01
N VAL A 63 -9.20 -3.73 -2.27
CA VAL A 63 -7.74 -3.79 -2.33
C VAL A 63 -7.33 -5.24 -2.22
N LYS A 64 -6.41 -5.66 -3.06
CA LYS A 64 -5.87 -7.01 -3.00
C LYS A 64 -4.41 -7.05 -3.45
N PRO A 65 -3.54 -7.78 -2.76
CA PRO A 65 -2.19 -8.06 -3.24
C PRO A 65 -2.22 -9.15 -4.31
N GLU A 66 -1.64 -8.87 -5.47
CA GLU A 66 -1.46 -9.80 -6.59
C GLU A 66 0.03 -9.94 -6.92
N PRO A 67 0.61 -11.15 -6.84
CA PRO A 67 1.95 -11.39 -7.36
C PRO A 67 1.91 -11.43 -8.91
N ARG A 68 2.67 -10.56 -9.58
CA ARG A 68 2.79 -10.52 -11.05
C ARG A 68 4.25 -10.48 -11.47
N ALA A 69 4.69 -11.44 -12.27
CA ALA A 69 6.04 -11.50 -12.84
C ALA A 69 7.17 -11.28 -11.81
N GLY A 70 7.04 -11.86 -10.62
CA GLY A 70 8.02 -11.70 -9.53
C GLY A 70 7.95 -10.36 -8.78
N LYS A 71 6.92 -9.54 -9.05
CA LYS A 71 6.62 -8.28 -8.34
C LYS A 71 5.37 -8.47 -7.48
N ALA A 72 5.35 -7.87 -6.30
CA ALA A 72 4.15 -7.78 -5.48
C ALA A 72 3.36 -6.53 -5.90
N VAL A 73 2.19 -6.73 -6.48
CA VAL A 73 1.36 -5.67 -7.02
C VAL A 73 0.11 -5.52 -6.16
N LEU A 74 -0.04 -4.40 -5.46
CA LEU A 74 -1.28 -4.10 -4.75
C LEU A 74 -2.27 -3.48 -5.73
N VAL A 75 -3.34 -4.21 -6.04
CA VAL A 75 -4.41 -3.70 -6.90
C VAL A 75 -5.47 -3.08 -6.03
N VAL A 76 -5.61 -1.75 -6.14
CA VAL A 76 -6.60 -0.94 -5.47
C VAL A 76 -7.67 -0.55 -6.50
N THR A 77 -8.92 -0.84 -6.20
CA THR A 77 -10.07 -0.36 -6.96
C THR A 77 -10.73 0.76 -6.18
N THR A 78 -10.60 1.99 -6.65
CA THR A 78 -11.34 3.14 -6.14
C THR A 78 -12.61 3.26 -6.96
N GLY A 79 -13.71 2.67 -6.50
CA GLY A 79 -14.99 2.76 -7.19
C GLY A 79 -15.53 4.18 -7.10
N THR A 80 -15.10 5.03 -8.01
CA THR A 80 -15.81 6.24 -8.41
C THR A 80 -16.15 6.11 -9.90
N SER A 81 -16.70 4.97 -10.31
CA SER A 81 -17.57 4.94 -11.49
C SER A 81 -18.92 5.54 -11.07
N LYS A 82 -18.93 6.84 -10.86
CA LYS A 82 -20.16 7.62 -10.87
C LYS A 82 -20.53 7.78 -12.35
N LYS A 83 -21.47 6.97 -12.82
CA LYS A 83 -22.35 7.37 -13.91
C LYS A 83 -23.62 7.90 -13.30
#